data_AF-A0A7J3I4A8-F1
#
_entry.id   AF-A0A7J3I4A8-F1
#
_cell.length_a   1.000
_cell.length_b   1.000
_cell.length_c   1.000
_cell.angle_alpha   90.00
_cell.angle_beta   90.00
_cell.angle_gamma   90.00
#
_symmetry.space_group_name_H-M   'P 1'
#
loop_
_entity.id
_entity.type
_entity.pdbx_description
1 polymer ?
#
loop_
_entity_poly.entity_id
_entity_poly.type
_entity_poly.pdbx_seq_one_letter_code
_entity_poly.pdbx_strand_id
1 'polypeptide(L)'
;MLMFTPGPTEVPLRVLRAMMRELQNPDLDEDFARFYGELCEKLRKIMNTKSDVIVHSGEAIMGLESAVMSLVEPGEKVLTMTSGVYG
;
A
#
# COMPACT_ATOMS: atom_id res chain seq x y z
N MET A 1 15.12 -18.38 14.13
CA MET A 1 14.37 -17.78 15.26
C MET A 1 13.05 -17.34 14.69
N LEU A 2 11.93 -17.80 15.25
CA LEU A 2 10.60 -17.41 14.73
C LEU A 2 10.26 -15.99 15.21
N MET A 3 9.72 -15.14 14.33
CA MET A 3 9.38 -13.74 14.62
C MET A 3 7.90 -13.58 14.98
N PHE A 4 7.62 -13.21 16.24
CA PHE A 4 6.26 -13.00 16.78
C PHE A 4 6.03 -11.54 17.22
N THR A 5 6.48 -10.59 16.42
CA THR A 5 6.21 -9.16 16.62
C THR A 5 4.88 -8.76 15.96
N PRO A 6 4.24 -7.65 16.35
CA PRO A 6 3.05 -7.11 15.66
C PRO A 6 3.37 -6.53 14.28
N GLY A 7 4.58 -6.71 13.78
CA GLY A 7 5.11 -6.15 12.55
C GLY A 7 6.61 -5.86 12.67
N PRO A 8 7.40 -6.04 11.59
CA PRO A 8 7.07 -6.82 10.39
C PRO A 8 6.91 -8.31 10.71
N THR A 9 6.28 -9.08 9.83
CA THR A 9 6.15 -10.55 9.96
C THR A 9 7.18 -11.27 9.12
N GLU A 10 7.34 -12.57 9.35
CA GLU A 10 8.13 -13.42 8.45
C GLU A 10 7.57 -13.38 7.02
N VAL A 11 8.47 -13.22 6.04
CA VAL A 11 8.10 -13.12 4.64
C VAL A 11 8.00 -14.55 4.05
N PRO A 12 6.87 -14.96 3.47
CA PRO A 12 6.74 -16.28 2.87
C PRO A 12 7.77 -16.49 1.74
N LEU A 13 8.34 -17.70 1.62
CA LEU A 13 9.37 -18.01 0.61
C LEU A 13 8.95 -17.66 -0.83
N ARG A 14 7.67 -17.79 -1.17
CA ARG A 14 7.15 -17.41 -2.50
C ARG A 14 7.32 -15.91 -2.80
N VAL A 15 7.22 -15.06 -1.78
CA VAL A 15 7.37 -13.61 -1.89
C VAL A 15 8.86 -13.27 -2.03
N LEU A 16 9.73 -13.88 -1.21
CA LEU A 16 11.18 -13.73 -1.35
C LEU A 16 11.66 -14.12 -2.75
N ARG A 17 11.17 -15.23 -3.30
CA ARG A 17 11.47 -15.65 -4.68
C ARG A 17 10.96 -14.66 -5.72
N ALA A 18 9.80 -14.04 -5.50
CA ALA A 18 9.28 -13.01 -6.40
C ALA A 18 10.12 -11.72 -6.37
N MET A 19 10.65 -11.35 -5.19
CA MET A 19 11.56 -10.21 -5.03
C MET A 19 12.93 -10.42 -5.69
N MET A 20 13.32 -11.66 -5.99
CA MET A 20 14.56 -11.99 -6.70
C MET A 20 14.42 -11.92 -8.23
N ARG A 21 13.23 -11.59 -8.75
CA ARG A 21 13.04 -11.42 -10.20
C ARG A 21 13.80 -10.19 -10.69
N GLU A 22 14.20 -10.21 -11.96
CA GLU A 22 14.80 -9.05 -12.59
C GLU A 22 13.84 -7.85 -12.52
N LEU A 23 14.42 -6.68 -12.24
CA LEU A 23 13.66 -5.43 -12.14
C LEU A 23 13.15 -5.04 -13.52
N GLN A 24 11.86 -4.75 -13.61
CA GLN A 24 11.25 -4.09 -14.76
C GLN A 24 11.33 -2.58 -14.59
N ASN A 25 11.43 -1.84 -15.69
CA ASN A 25 11.31 -0.39 -15.68
C ASN A 25 9.81 -0.01 -15.64
N PRO A 26 9.32 0.57 -14.54
CA PRO A 26 7.91 0.89 -14.41
C PRO A 26 7.41 1.98 -15.36
N ASP A 27 8.31 2.80 -15.90
CA ASP A 27 7.98 3.92 -16.80
C ASP A 27 7.95 3.49 -18.27
N LEU A 28 8.61 2.37 -18.62
CA LEU A 28 8.84 1.96 -20.01
C LEU A 28 8.27 0.58 -20.36
N ASP A 29 8.21 -0.35 -19.40
CA ASP A 29 7.87 -1.75 -19.69
C ASP A 29 6.35 -1.99 -19.66
N GLU A 30 5.76 -2.32 -20.82
CA GLU A 30 4.32 -2.62 -20.93
C GLU A 30 3.87 -3.79 -20.04
N ASP A 31 4.75 -4.76 -19.84
CA ASP A 31 4.49 -5.91 -18.95
C ASP A 31 4.35 -5.47 -17.48
N PHE A 32 5.11 -4.46 -17.06
CA PHE A 32 4.95 -3.88 -15.73
C PHE A 32 3.61 -3.17 -15.60
N ALA A 33 3.22 -2.37 -16.59
CA ALA A 33 1.94 -1.66 -16.58
C ALA A 33 0.75 -2.63 -16.46
N ARG A 34 0.80 -3.75 -17.20
CA ARG A 34 -0.19 -4.83 -17.10
C ARG A 34 -0.18 -5.47 -15.71
N PHE A 35 1.00 -5.82 -15.19
CA PHE A 35 1.15 -6.41 -13.86
C PHE A 35 0.60 -5.50 -12.76
N TYR A 36 0.88 -4.20 -12.83
CA TYR A 36 0.38 -3.20 -11.89
C TYR A 36 -1.15 -3.09 -11.94
N GLY A 37 -1.75 -3.05 -13.14
CA GLY A 37 -3.20 -3.07 -13.29
C GLY A 37 -3.86 -4.30 -12.67
N GLU A 38 -3.30 -5.49 -12.89
CA GLU A 38 -3.78 -6.72 -12.25
C GLU A 38 -3.61 -6.72 -10.72
N LEU A 39 -2.53 -6.13 -10.21
CA LEU A 39 -2.31 -5.93 -8.79
C LEU A 39 -3.39 -5.03 -8.19
N CYS A 40 -3.68 -3.88 -8.80
CA CYS A 40 -4.73 -2.97 -8.37
C CYS A 40 -6.10 -3.67 -8.35
N GLU A 41 -6.44 -4.47 -9.37
CA GLU A 41 -7.69 -5.23 -9.40
C GLU A 41 -7.78 -6.28 -8.29
N LYS A 42 -6.67 -6.93 -7.93
CA LYS A 42 -6.62 -7.87 -6.79
C LYS A 42 -6.83 -7.13 -5.47
N LEU A 43 -6.18 -5.98 -5.28
CA LEU A 43 -6.34 -5.16 -4.08
C LEU A 43 -7.76 -4.61 -3.96
N ARG A 44 -8.35 -4.15 -5.06
CA ARG A 44 -9.75 -3.69 -5.12
C ARG A 44 -10.74 -4.76 -4.64
N LYS A 45 -10.52 -6.03 -5.02
CA LYS A 45 -11.30 -7.17 -4.53
C LYS A 45 -11.09 -7.41 -3.03
N ILE A 46 -9.85 -7.35 -2.53
CA ILE A 46 -9.54 -7.53 -1.10
C ILE A 46 -10.18 -6.43 -0.25
N MET A 47 -10.12 -5.18 -0.71
CA MET A 47 -10.68 -4.01 -0.04
C MET A 47 -12.21 -3.90 -0.20
N ASN A 48 -12.81 -4.74 -1.04
CA ASN A 48 -14.25 -4.71 -1.38
C ASN A 48 -14.74 -3.31 -1.81
N THR A 49 -14.00 -2.66 -2.71
CA THR A 49 -14.34 -1.32 -3.21
C THR A 49 -14.63 -1.30 -4.71
N LYS A 50 -15.36 -0.27 -5.14
CA LYS A 50 -15.57 0.07 -6.55
C LYS A 50 -14.69 1.23 -7.00
N SER A 51 -14.02 1.91 -6.07
CA SER A 51 -13.11 3.01 -6.37
C SER A 51 -11.78 2.50 -6.93
N ASP A 52 -11.05 3.41 -7.57
CA ASP A 52 -9.69 3.17 -8.01
C ASP A 52 -8.79 2.88 -6.81
N VAL A 53 -7.84 1.97 -7.01
CA VAL A 53 -6.83 1.61 -6.01
C VAL A 53 -5.46 1.91 -6.61
N ILE A 54 -4.65 2.63 -5.84
CA ILE A 54 -3.26 2.96 -6.19
C ILE A 54 -2.33 2.39 -5.11
N VAL A 55 -1.14 1.95 -5.53
CA VAL A 55 -0.10 1.47 -4.62
C VAL A 55 0.98 2.53 -4.53
N HIS A 56 1.15 3.11 -3.34
CA HIS A 56 2.21 4.07 -3.07
C HIS A 56 3.55 3.37 -2.79
N SER A 57 4.63 4.01 -3.21
CA SER A 57 5.99 3.59 -2.87
C SER A 57 6.38 4.13 -1.49
N GLY A 58 6.07 3.38 -0.43
CA GLY A 58 6.39 3.79 0.93
C GLY A 58 5.83 2.85 1.99
N GLU A 59 5.94 3.26 3.25
CA GLU A 59 5.34 2.56 4.38
C GLU A 59 3.85 2.88 4.52
N ALA A 60 3.15 2.13 5.39
CA ALA A 60 1.70 2.27 5.59
C ALA A 60 1.28 3.70 6.00
N ILE A 61 2.13 4.44 6.70
CA ILE A 61 1.87 5.83 7.11
C ILE A 61 1.61 6.75 5.91
N MET A 62 2.24 6.49 4.76
CA MET A 62 2.05 7.27 3.55
C MET A 62 0.60 7.23 3.05
N GLY A 63 -0.12 6.13 3.28
CA GLY A 63 -1.55 6.06 2.96
C GLY A 63 -2.39 7.01 3.81
N LEU A 64 -2.07 7.17 5.10
CA LEU A 64 -2.75 8.10 6.00
C LEU A 64 -2.41 9.55 5.63
N GLU A 65 -1.13 9.85 5.41
CA GLU A 65 -0.69 11.19 5.02
C GLU A 65 -1.29 11.61 3.66
N SER A 66 -1.29 10.71 2.66
CA SER A 66 -1.88 11.00 1.35
C SER A 66 -3.38 11.29 1.45
N ALA A 67 -4.10 10.54 2.30
CA ALA A 67 -5.52 10.76 2.51
C ALA A 67 -5.80 12.14 3.13
N VAL A 68 -5.07 12.52 4.18
CA VAL A 68 -5.23 13.84 4.81
C VAL A 68 -4.86 14.96 3.84
N MET A 69 -3.72 14.85 3.17
CA MET A 69 -3.24 15.89 2.24
C MET A 69 -4.14 16.06 1.01
N SER A 70 -4.87 15.01 0.61
CA SER A 70 -5.78 15.05 -0.53
C SER A 70 -7.20 15.55 -0.16
N LEU A 71 -7.57 15.51 1.12
CA LEU A 71 -8.95 15.74 1.56
C LEU A 71 -9.13 16.92 2.52
N VAL A 72 -8.05 17.45 3.09
CA VAL A 72 -8.10 18.49 4.13
C VAL A 72 -7.35 19.73 3.69
N GLU A 73 -8.03 20.88 3.70
CA GLU A 73 -7.44 22.18 3.40
C GLU A 73 -6.96 22.92 4.67
N PRO A 74 -5.99 23.84 4.55
CA PRO A 74 -5.57 24.68 5.65
C PRO A 74 -6.73 25.46 6.27
N GLY A 75 -6.97 25.26 7.57
CA GLY A 75 -8.04 25.94 8.32
C GLY A 75 -9.32 25.11 8.48
N GLU A 76 -9.44 23.96 7.81
CA GLU A 76 -10.54 23.04 8.05
C GLU A 76 -10.42 22.35 9.42
N LYS A 77 -11.58 22.10 10.03
CA LYS A 77 -11.65 21.37 11.31
C LYS A 77 -11.83 19.89 11.03
N VAL A 78 -10.91 19.08 11.54
CA VAL A 78 -10.93 17.61 11.46
C VAL A 78 -11.20 17.02 12.84
N LEU A 79 -12.01 15.96 12.90
CA LEU A 79 -12.23 15.18 14.12
C LEU A 79 -11.49 13.85 14.00
N THR A 80 -10.56 13.59 14.92
CA THR A 80 -9.91 12.29 15.05
C THR A 80 -10.32 11.63 16.35
N MET A 81 -10.91 10.45 16.27
CA MET A 81 -11.26 9.65 17.44
C MET A 81 -10.07 8.78 17.83
N THR A 82 -9.22 9.28 18.72
CA THR A 82 -8.03 8.56 19.18
C THR A 82 -8.32 7.61 20.34
N SER A 83 -7.75 6.41 20.27
CA SER A 83 -7.77 5.41 21.37
C SER A 83 -6.41 4.72 21.56
N GLY A 84 -5.35 5.23 20.91
CA GLY A 84 -4.02 4.65 20.92
C GLY A 84 -3.06 5.40 20.00
N VAL A 85 -1.85 4.88 19.80
CA VAL A 85 -0.74 5.57 19.13
C VAL A 85 -0.95 5.88 17.64
N TYR A 86 -2.01 5.35 17.02
CA TYR A 86 -2.29 5.52 15.59
C TYR A 86 -3.45 6.47 15.28
N GLY A 87 -4.10 7.04 16.30
CA GLY A 87 -5.21 7.98 16.16
C GLY A 87 -4.90 9.35 16.74
#